data_AF-A0A7S1EB23-F1
#
_entry.id   AF-A0A7S1EB23-F1
#
_cell.length_a   1.000
_cell.length_b   1.000
_cell.length_c   1.000
_cell.angle_alpha   90.00
_cell.angle_beta   90.00
_cell.angle_gamma   90.00
#
_symmetry.space_group_name_H-M   'P 1'
#
loop_
_entity.id
_entity.type
_entity.pdbx_description
1 polymer ?
#
loop_
_entity_poly.entity_id
_entity_poly.type
_entity_poly.pdbx_seq_one_letter_code
_entity_poly.pdbx_strand_id
1 'polypeptide(L)'
;GMHKMDTVGDAFIVLGLVEEESQMQEMGSAMIDLARDMVVALLDINRAISSGDNWWEYVDGTRSVKDYQQIRPNPPDEAIEQVLKIRIGIDVGRVIAGVIGQLQPRFHAHGPVVASAQALEGACERGTVLISQ
;
A
#
# COMPACT_ATOMS: atom_id res chain seq x y z
N GLY A 1 -5.17 9.68 12.06
CA GLY A 1 -4.05 8.71 11.93
C GLY A 1 -4.12 8.01 10.59
N MET A 2 -3.08 7.25 10.20
CA MET A 2 -3.12 6.39 9.00
C MET A 2 -3.68 5.01 9.34
N HIS A 3 -4.58 4.50 8.50
CA HIS A 3 -5.27 3.24 8.72
C HIS A 3 -5.31 2.42 7.42
N LYS A 4 -4.87 1.16 7.48
CA LYS A 4 -5.18 0.19 6.42
C LYS A 4 -6.68 -0.07 6.46
N MET A 5 -7.39 0.24 5.37
CA MET A 5 -8.83 0.07 5.28
C MET A 5 -9.19 -1.36 4.84
N ASP A 6 -8.80 -1.75 3.63
CA ASP A 6 -9.12 -3.05 3.05
C ASP A 6 -8.07 -3.47 2.02
N THR A 7 -8.18 -4.72 1.56
CA THR A 7 -7.44 -5.27 0.42
C THR A 7 -8.42 -5.79 -0.61
N VAL A 8 -8.30 -5.32 -1.85
CA VAL A 8 -9.10 -5.81 -2.98
C VAL A 8 -8.15 -6.51 -3.95
N GLY A 9 -8.08 -7.84 -3.86
CA GLY A 9 -7.07 -8.60 -4.59
C GLY A 9 -5.66 -8.29 -4.07
N ASP A 10 -4.78 -7.84 -4.96
CA ASP A 10 -3.42 -7.40 -4.65
C ASP A 10 -3.32 -5.90 -4.34
N ALA A 11 -4.42 -5.15 -4.41
CA ALA A 11 -4.47 -3.73 -4.08
C ALA A 11 -4.64 -3.50 -2.57
N PHE A 12 -3.81 -2.62 -2.02
CA PHE A 12 -3.87 -2.16 -0.62
C PHE A 12 -4.46 -0.76 -0.54
N ILE A 13 -5.48 -0.57 0.29
CA ILE A 13 -6.14 0.73 0.48
C ILE A 13 -5.77 1.28 1.85
N VAL A 14 -5.18 2.48 1.88
CA VAL A 14 -4.78 3.19 3.10
C VAL A 14 -5.49 4.54 3.16
N LEU A 15 -5.96 4.90 4.35
CA LEU A 15 -6.61 6.18 4.61
C LEU A 15 -5.87 6.96 5.68
N GLY A 16 -5.55 8.21 5.39
CA GLY A 16 -5.14 9.21 6.38
C GLY A 16 -6.34 10.02 6.83
N LEU A 17 -6.96 9.67 7.96
CA LEU A 17 -8.12 10.39 8.49
C LEU A 17 -7.68 11.42 9.52
N VAL A 18 -8.18 12.64 9.36
CA VAL A 18 -7.98 13.78 10.27
C VAL A 18 -9.32 14.38 10.64
N GLU A 19 -9.42 14.92 11.85
CA GLU A 19 -10.64 15.59 12.33
C GLU A 19 -10.65 17.07 11.90
N GLU A 20 -9.46 17.68 11.86
CA GLU A 20 -9.28 19.09 11.49
C GLU A 20 -8.56 19.25 10.16
N GLU A 21 -9.00 20.24 9.38
CA GLU A 21 -8.41 20.59 8.08
C GLU A 21 -6.95 21.09 8.23
N SER A 22 -6.62 21.67 9.39
CA SER A 22 -5.25 22.09 9.76
C SER A 22 -4.23 20.94 9.72
N GLN A 23 -4.67 19.70 9.94
CA GLN A 23 -3.83 18.50 10.00
C GLN A 23 -3.64 17.84 8.63
N MET A 24 -4.35 18.29 7.58
CA MET A 24 -4.35 17.65 6.27
C MET A 24 -2.98 17.68 5.59
N GLN A 25 -2.20 18.76 5.76
CA GLN A 25 -0.86 18.85 5.18
C GLN A 25 0.11 17.86 5.82
N GLU A 26 0.10 17.76 7.15
CA GLU A 26 0.94 16.81 7.89
C GLU A 26 0.58 15.36 7.52
N MET A 27 -0.71 15.04 7.48
CA MET A 27 -1.20 13.72 7.04
C MET A 27 -0.81 13.42 5.59
N GLY A 28 -0.92 14.41 4.69
CA GLY A 28 -0.49 14.29 3.29
C GLY A 28 1.01 13.96 3.17
N SER A 29 1.85 14.63 3.95
CA SER A 29 3.29 14.33 4.02
C SER A 29 3.54 12.90 4.49
N ALA A 30 2.86 12.46 5.55
CA ALA A 30 3.00 11.09 6.08
C ALA A 30 2.56 10.02 5.06
N MET A 31 1.52 10.30 4.26
CA MET A 31 1.08 9.41 3.18
C MET A 31 2.10 9.33 2.04
N ILE A 32 2.80 10.43 1.72
CA ILE A 32 3.88 10.44 0.74
C ILE A 32 5.10 9.65 1.27
N ASP A 33 5.46 9.84 2.54
CA ASP A 33 6.53 9.07 3.19
C ASP A 33 6.21 7.58 3.18
N LEU A 34 4.97 7.18 3.48
CA LEU A 34 4.53 5.79 3.38
C LEU A 34 4.70 5.26 1.95
N ALA A 35 4.25 6.01 0.94
CA ALA A 35 4.36 5.59 -0.45
C ALA A 35 5.82 5.41 -0.88
N ARG A 36 6.72 6.31 -0.44
CA ARG A 36 8.16 6.18 -0.65
C ARG A 36 8.69 4.90 0.00
N ASP A 37 8.35 4.66 1.27
CA ASP A 37 8.85 3.51 2.02
C ASP A 37 8.34 2.19 1.43
N MET A 38 7.11 2.15 0.90
CA MET A 38 6.57 1.02 0.14
C MET A 38 7.38 0.75 -1.14
N VAL A 39 7.74 1.79 -1.88
CA VAL A 39 8.58 1.65 -3.09
C VAL A 39 9.98 1.15 -2.73
N VAL A 40 10.59 1.69 -1.66
CA VAL A 40 11.91 1.25 -1.18
C VAL A 40 11.85 -0.23 -0.75
N ALA A 41 10.86 -0.62 0.05
CA ALA A 41 10.68 -2.01 0.45
C ALA A 41 10.53 -2.94 -0.77
N LEU A 42 9.81 -2.52 -1.81
CA LEU A 42 9.68 -3.30 -3.03
C LEU A 42 11.00 -3.44 -3.79
N LEU A 43 11.83 -2.39 -3.83
CA LEU A 43 13.16 -2.45 -4.44
C LEU A 43 14.06 -3.45 -3.70
N ASP A 44 13.99 -3.48 -2.37
CA ASP A 44 14.76 -4.43 -1.56
C ASP A 44 14.28 -5.87 -1.75
N ILE A 45 12.96 -6.09 -1.83
CA ILE A 45 12.38 -7.40 -2.18
C ILE A 45 12.85 -7.84 -3.57
N ASN A 46 12.79 -6.94 -4.57
CA ASN A 46 13.23 -7.25 -5.93
C ASN A 46 14.71 -7.60 -6.01
N ARG A 47 15.57 -6.90 -5.24
CA ARG A 47 17.00 -7.21 -5.16
C ARG A 47 17.22 -8.62 -4.60
N ALA A 48 16.56 -8.96 -3.51
CA ALA A 48 16.72 -10.25 -2.88
C ALA A 48 16.15 -11.41 -3.71
N ILE A 49 15.03 -11.20 -4.41
CA ILE A 49 14.52 -12.17 -5.41
C ILE A 49 15.57 -12.40 -6.52
N SER A 50 16.20 -11.31 -7.00
CA SER A 50 17.17 -11.39 -8.10
C SER A 50 18.48 -12.06 -7.70
N SER A 51 18.90 -11.95 -6.44
CA SER A 51 20.11 -12.62 -5.94
C SER A 51 19.88 -14.06 -5.51
N GLY A 52 18.63 -14.53 -5.46
CA GLY A 52 18.27 -15.83 -4.90
C GLY A 52 18.46 -15.88 -3.37
N ASP A 53 18.61 -14.72 -2.73
CA ASP A 53 18.77 -14.61 -1.29
C ASP A 53 17.42 -14.71 -0.58
N ASN A 54 17.45 -15.20 0.66
CA ASN A 54 16.31 -15.28 1.55
C ASN A 54 15.83 -13.86 1.94
N TRP A 55 15.02 -13.23 1.10
CA TRP A 55 14.45 -11.88 1.32
C TRP A 55 13.71 -11.72 2.67
N TRP A 56 13.19 -12.81 3.23
CA TRP A 56 12.58 -12.85 4.56
C TRP A 56 13.57 -12.69 5.73
N GLU A 57 14.88 -12.80 5.50
CA GLU A 57 15.92 -12.47 6.49
C GLU A 57 16.24 -10.96 6.52
N TYR A 58 15.90 -10.24 5.44
CA TYR A 58 16.14 -8.80 5.30
C TYR A 58 14.98 -7.92 5.81
N VAL A 59 13.87 -8.53 6.23
CA VAL A 59 12.76 -7.85 6.89
C VAL A 59 13.09 -7.66 8.39
N ASP A 60 14.02 -6.73 8.61
CA ASP A 60 14.40 -6.03 9.86
C ASP A 60 14.76 -6.87 11.11
N GLY A 61 15.98 -6.64 11.62
CA GLY A 61 16.57 -7.22 12.83
C GLY A 61 15.85 -6.93 14.16
N THR A 62 14.56 -6.60 14.13
CA THR A 62 13.74 -6.51 15.35
C THR A 62 12.42 -7.29 15.34
N ARG A 63 11.90 -7.84 14.22
CA ARG A 63 10.65 -8.63 14.27
C ARG A 63 10.60 -9.76 13.25
N SER A 64 10.73 -11.00 13.73
CA SER A 64 10.57 -12.20 12.89
C SER A 64 9.13 -12.32 12.37
N VAL A 65 8.96 -12.35 11.06
CA VAL A 65 7.69 -12.74 10.44
C VAL A 65 7.66 -14.26 10.30
N LYS A 66 7.42 -14.95 11.42
CA LYS A 66 7.35 -16.42 11.49
C LYS A 66 6.16 -17.04 10.75
N ASP A 67 5.23 -16.23 10.26
CA ASP A 67 3.97 -16.72 9.69
C ASP A 67 3.96 -16.78 8.15
N TYR A 68 4.99 -16.29 7.44
CA TYR A 68 5.01 -16.33 5.95
C TYR A 68 5.36 -17.70 5.34
N GLN A 69 5.87 -18.66 6.13
CA GLN A 69 6.29 -19.98 5.62
C GLN A 69 5.17 -20.87 5.06
N GLN A 70 3.89 -20.50 5.23
CA GLN A 70 2.77 -21.31 4.74
C GLN A 70 2.19 -20.91 3.38
N ILE A 71 2.67 -19.83 2.75
CA ILE A 71 2.06 -19.31 1.52
C ILE A 71 3.08 -19.37 0.36
N ARG A 72 3.08 -20.53 -0.31
CA ARG A 72 3.65 -20.86 -1.63
C ARG A 72 5.07 -21.44 -1.66
N PRO A 73 5.28 -22.56 -2.38
CA PRO A 73 6.62 -23.02 -2.74
C PRO A 73 7.32 -21.97 -3.61
N ASN A 74 8.65 -21.88 -3.49
CA ASN A 74 9.48 -21.02 -4.34
C ASN A 74 9.09 -21.20 -5.80
N PRO A 75 8.79 -20.12 -6.54
CA PRO A 75 8.51 -20.23 -7.96
C PRO A 75 9.76 -20.79 -8.69
N PRO A 76 9.58 -21.61 -9.73
CA PRO A 76 10.68 -22.20 -10.48
C PRO A 76 11.60 -21.12 -11.08
N ASP A 77 12.88 -21.45 -11.23
CA ASP A 77 13.98 -20.54 -11.60
C ASP A 77 13.76 -19.73 -12.90
N GLU A 78 12.83 -20.15 -13.76
CA GLU A 78 12.44 -19.43 -14.99
C GLU A 78 11.51 -18.22 -14.72
N ALA A 79 11.04 -18.01 -13.49
CA ALA A 79 10.16 -16.89 -13.11
C ALA A 79 10.89 -15.61 -12.65
N ILE A 80 12.22 -15.61 -12.63
CA ILE A 80 13.06 -14.56 -12.01
C ILE A 80 13.10 -13.26 -12.86
N GLU A 81 12.37 -13.17 -13.97
CA GLU A 81 12.17 -11.90 -14.70
C GLU A 81 11.10 -10.97 -14.09
N GLN A 82 10.42 -11.34 -13.01
CA GLN A 82 9.38 -10.50 -12.43
C GLN A 82 9.90 -9.56 -11.35
N VAL A 83 10.50 -8.45 -11.78
CA VAL A 83 10.59 -7.24 -10.94
C VAL A 83 9.16 -6.88 -10.54
N LEU A 84 8.80 -7.07 -9.28
CA LEU A 84 7.51 -6.64 -8.75
C LEU A 84 7.43 -5.13 -8.93
N LYS A 85 6.33 -4.65 -9.50
CA LYS A 85 6.07 -3.22 -9.69
C LYS A 85 4.71 -2.90 -9.10
N ILE A 86 4.68 -1.91 -8.21
CA ILE A 86 3.44 -1.35 -7.65
C ILE A 86 3.09 -0.04 -8.36
N ARG A 87 1.82 0.33 -8.28
CA ARG A 87 1.30 1.64 -8.68
C ARG A 87 0.62 2.24 -7.47
N ILE A 88 0.80 3.55 -7.26
CA ILE A 88 0.22 4.24 -6.12
C ILE A 88 -0.48 5.51 -6.62
N GLY A 89 -1.75 5.67 -6.30
CA GLY A 89 -2.51 6.90 -6.48
C GLY A 89 -2.80 7.54 -5.13
N ILE A 90 -2.47 8.82 -4.96
CA ILE A 90 -2.68 9.58 -3.73
C ILE A 90 -3.54 10.80 -4.04
N ASP A 91 -4.60 10.99 -3.26
CA ASP A 91 -5.44 12.19 -3.30
C ASP A 91 -5.87 12.56 -1.87
N VAL A 92 -6.12 13.85 -1.64
CA VAL A 92 -6.44 14.42 -0.34
C VAL A 92 -7.71 15.27 -0.46
N GLY A 93 -8.68 15.02 0.40
CA GLY A 93 -9.95 15.72 0.35
C GLY A 93 -10.96 15.18 1.35
N ARG A 94 -12.19 15.71 1.26
CA ARG A 94 -13.27 15.34 2.18
C ARG A 94 -13.83 13.96 1.84
N VAL A 95 -13.99 13.15 2.88
CA VAL A 95 -14.64 11.83 2.81
C VAL A 95 -15.72 11.72 3.88
N ILE A 96 -16.67 10.83 3.63
CA ILE A 96 -17.56 10.29 4.64
C ILE A 96 -17.01 8.92 5.00
N ALA A 97 -16.64 8.73 6.26
CA ALA A 97 -16.13 7.45 6.75
C ALA A 97 -16.99 6.95 7.92
N GLY A 98 -17.18 5.64 8.00
CA GLY A 98 -18.03 5.04 9.02
C GLY A 98 -18.11 3.52 8.90
N VAL A 99 -18.89 2.92 9.80
CA VAL A 99 -19.11 1.47 9.83
C VAL A 99 -20.41 1.13 9.09
N ILE A 100 -20.31 0.17 8.17
CA ILE A 100 -21.43 -0.37 7.39
C ILE A 100 -21.67 -1.82 7.80
N GLY A 101 -22.94 -2.20 7.95
CA GLY A 101 -23.37 -3.57 8.28
C GLY A 101 -23.68 -3.78 9.77
N GLN A 102 -24.72 -4.56 10.06
CA GLN A 102 -25.16 -4.84 11.44
C GLN A 102 -24.58 -6.16 11.98
N LEU A 103 -24.61 -7.23 11.19
CA LEU A 103 -24.10 -8.55 11.60
C LEU A 103 -22.59 -8.70 11.37
N GLN A 104 -22.08 -8.01 10.35
CA GLN A 104 -20.66 -7.98 9.98
C GLN A 104 -20.26 -6.53 9.69
N PRO A 105 -20.00 -5.73 10.73
CA PRO A 105 -19.59 -4.34 10.58
C PRO A 105 -18.24 -4.25 9.86
N ARG A 106 -18.15 -3.39 8.85
CA ARG A 106 -16.92 -3.06 8.13
C ARG A 106 -16.75 -1.55 8.07
N PHE A 107 -15.52 -1.09 8.24
CA PHE A 107 -15.21 0.33 8.08
C PHE A 107 -15.08 0.66 6.59
N HIS A 108 -15.79 1.69 6.14
CA HIS A 108 -15.74 2.19 4.78
C HIS A 108 -15.54 3.70 4.75
N ALA A 109 -14.79 4.17 3.75
CA ALA A 109 -14.74 5.57 3.37
C ALA A 109 -15.26 5.76 1.94
N HIS A 110 -16.02 6.82 1.75
CA HIS A 110 -16.63 7.19 0.48
C HIS A 110 -16.42 8.68 0.23
N GLY A 111 -16.29 9.07 -1.02
CA GLY A 111 -16.19 10.47 -1.43
C GLY A 111 -15.54 10.63 -2.80
N PRO A 112 -15.61 11.83 -3.39
CA PRO A 112 -14.97 12.10 -4.68
C PRO A 112 -13.47 11.82 -4.67
N VAL A 113 -12.78 12.13 -3.57
CA VAL A 113 -11.34 11.88 -3.39
C VAL A 113 -10.97 10.39 -3.46
N VAL A 114 -11.83 9.49 -2.97
CA VAL A 114 -11.57 8.04 -3.03
C VAL A 114 -11.63 7.57 -4.49
N ALA A 115 -12.64 8.03 -5.24
CA ALA A 115 -12.77 7.70 -6.65
C ALA A 115 -11.62 8.31 -7.49
N SER A 116 -11.18 9.51 -7.14
CA SER A 116 -10.06 10.19 -7.78
C SER A 116 -8.73 9.49 -7.49
N ALA A 117 -8.44 9.11 -6.24
CA ALA A 117 -7.26 8.31 -5.89
C ALA A 117 -7.23 6.97 -6.64
N GLN A 118 -8.38 6.30 -6.77
CA GLN A 118 -8.51 5.09 -7.58
C GLN A 118 -8.22 5.36 -9.06
N ALA A 119 -8.71 6.46 -9.62
CA ALA A 119 -8.44 6.83 -11.00
C ALA A 119 -6.95 7.16 -11.21
N LEU A 120 -6.30 7.81 -10.24
CA LEU A 120 -4.86 8.08 -10.25
C LEU A 120 -4.06 6.78 -10.23
N GLU A 121 -4.38 5.81 -9.36
CA GLU A 121 -3.72 4.48 -9.38
C GLU A 121 -3.93 3.77 -10.72
N GLY A 122 -5.15 3.82 -11.26
CA GLY A 122 -5.49 3.18 -12.53
C GLY A 122 -4.71 3.74 -13.72
N ALA A 123 -4.50 5.07 -13.73
CA ALA A 123 -3.75 5.79 -14.77
C ALA A 123 -2.22 5.77 -14.55
N CYS A 124 -1.77 5.35 -13.38
CA CYS A 124 -0.36 5.32 -13.01
C CYS A 124 0.42 4.28 -13.83
N GLU A 125 1.68 4.60 -14.17
CA GLU A 125 2.60 3.63 -14.74
C GLU A 125 3.18 2.74 -13.63
N ARG A 126 3.46 1.48 -13.95
CA ARG A 126 4.06 0.52 -13.02
C ARG A 126 5.40 1.03 -12.48
N GLY A 127 5.52 1.16 -11.16
CA GLY A 127 6.70 1.67 -10.47
C GLY A 127 6.68 3.17 -10.20
N THR A 128 5.57 3.85 -10.48
CA THR A 128 5.42 5.29 -10.24
C THR A 128 4.36 5.59 -9.17
N VAL A 129 4.36 6.82 -8.68
CA VAL A 129 3.36 7.36 -7.75
C VAL A 129 2.73 8.57 -8.42
N LEU A 130 1.40 8.58 -8.56
CA LEU A 130 0.64 9.74 -9.00
C LEU A 130 -0.03 10.41 -7.81
N ILE A 131 0.06 11.73 -7.77
CA ILE A 131 -0.51 12.57 -6.72
C ILE A 131 -1.42 13.58 -7.40
N SER A 132 -2.59 13.83 -6.83
CA SER A 132 -3.49 14.90 -7.24
C SER A 132 -2.80 16.28 -7.14
N GLN A 133 -3.29 17.25 -7.92
CA GLN A 133 -2.81 18.64 -7.87
C GLN A 133 -3.24 19.36 -6.60
#